data_AF-A0A450ZGK6-F1
#
_entry.id   AF-A0A450ZGK6-F1
#
_cell.length_a   1.000
_cell.length_b   1.000
_cell.length_c   1.000
_cell.angle_alpha   90.00
_cell.angle_beta   90.00
_cell.angle_gamma   90.00
#
_symmetry.space_group_name_H-M   'P 1'
#
loop_
_entity.id
_entity.type
_entity.pdbx_description
1 polymer ?
#
loop_
_entity_poly.entity_id
_entity_poly.type
_entity_poly.pdbx_seq_one_letter_code
_entity_poly.pdbx_strand_id
1 'polypeptide(L)' 'MPKLLDAFQQFFRENSEVWLNGFHYTEAGPQLLMQSFMQRIVNGGGRIEREYGLGRKRTDLLIL' A
#
# COMPACT_ATOMS: atom_id res chain seq x y z
N MET A 1 11.86 6.88 -6.54
CA MET A 1 10.47 7.26 -6.22
C MET A 1 9.50 7.19 -7.40
N PRO A 2 9.78 7.75 -8.60
CA PRO A 2 8.80 7.77 -9.70
C PRO A 2 8.26 6.38 -10.04
N LYS A 3 9.15 5.40 -10.27
CA LYS A 3 8.77 4.01 -10.57
C LYS A 3 7.87 3.34 -9.52
N LEU A 4 8.07 3.63 -8.23
CA LEU A 4 7.25 3.07 -7.16
C LEU A 4 5.85 3.67 -7.17
N LEU A 5 5.76 5.00 -7.32
CA LEU A 5 4.49 5.71 -7.40
C LEU A 5 3.73 5.34 -8.66
N ASP A 6 4.41 5.20 -9.80
CA ASP A 6 3.80 4.76 -11.06
C ASP A 6 3.25 3.34 -10.94
N ALA A 7 4.02 2.42 -10.33
CA ALA A 7 3.59 1.06 -10.07
C ALA A 7 2.39 1.01 -9.11
N PHE A 8 2.38 1.86 -8.08
CA PHE A 8 1.23 1.96 -7.16
C PHE A 8 0.00 2.50 -7.88
N GLN A 9 0.13 3.57 -8.67
CA GLN A 9 -0.98 4.14 -9.45
C GLN A 9 -1.57 3.14 -10.44
N GLN A 10 -0.71 2.36 -11.10
CA GLN A 10 -1.17 1.30 -12.00
C GLN A 10 -1.92 0.21 -11.23
N PHE A 11 -1.34 -0.28 -10.13
CA PHE A 11 -1.99 -1.26 -9.26
C PHE A 11 -3.33 -0.75 -8.72
N PHE A 12 -3.40 0.52 -8.35
CA PHE A 12 -4.62 1.18 -7.89
C PHE A 12 -5.69 1.12 -8.96
N ARG A 13 -5.41 1.58 -10.19
CA ARG A 13 -6.37 1.56 -11.30
C ARG A 13 -6.90 0.17 -11.62
N GLU A 14 -6.03 -0.83 -11.58
CA GLU A 14 -6.39 -2.22 -11.91
C GLU A 14 -7.27 -2.89 -10.85
N ASN A 15 -7.14 -2.48 -9.58
CA ASN A 15 -7.76 -3.19 -8.45
C ASN A 15 -8.84 -2.37 -7.74
N SER A 16 -8.99 -1.09 -8.06
CA SER A 16 -9.96 -0.20 -7.41
C SER A 16 -11.42 -0.50 -7.77
N GLU A 17 -11.71 -1.22 -8.86
CA GLU A 17 -13.10 -1.55 -9.23
C GLU A 17 -13.73 -2.60 -8.31
N VAL A 18 -12.95 -3.58 -7.84
CA VAL A 18 -13.39 -4.60 -6.86
C VAL A 18 -13.93 -3.95 -5.58
N TRP A 19 -13.55 -2.71 -5.33
CA TRP A 19 -13.87 -1.98 -4.13
C TRP A 19 -15.19 -1.26 -4.14
N LEU A 20 -15.68 -0.88 -5.32
CA LEU A 20 -16.96 -0.17 -5.46
C LEU A 20 -18.15 -1.01 -4.97
N ASN A 21 -17.99 -2.34 -4.91
CA ASN A 21 -19.08 -3.27 -4.60
C ASN A 21 -18.80 -4.22 -3.42
N GLY A 22 -17.58 -4.22 -2.83
CA GLY A 22 -17.10 -5.35 -2.01
C GLY A 22 -16.92 -5.11 -0.50
N PHE A 23 -16.79 -3.86 -0.04
CA PHE A 23 -16.48 -3.58 1.38
C PHE A 23 -17.61 -2.81 2.08
N HIS A 24 -18.01 -3.32 3.25
CA HIS A 24 -18.92 -2.60 4.15
C HIS A 24 -18.31 -1.33 4.76
N TYR A 25 -16.98 -1.20 4.74
CA TYR A 25 -16.23 -0.05 5.25
C TYR A 25 -15.42 0.59 4.12
N THR A 26 -16.05 1.53 3.42
CA THR A 26 -15.46 2.21 2.28
C THR A 26 -14.31 3.14 2.67
N GLU A 27 -14.27 3.64 3.92
CA GLU A 27 -13.22 4.54 4.40
C GLU A 27 -11.92 3.81 4.76
N ALA A 28 -12.02 2.60 5.32
CA ALA A 28 -10.88 1.69 5.52
C ALA A 28 -10.24 1.28 4.20
N GLY A 29 -10.99 1.57 3.15
CA GLY A 29 -10.65 1.44 1.80
C GLY A 29 -9.16 1.75 1.45
N PRO A 30 -8.84 2.94 0.95
CA PRO A 30 -7.55 3.22 0.33
C PRO A 30 -6.31 2.66 1.07
N GLN A 31 -6.38 2.58 2.40
CA GLN A 31 -5.45 1.88 3.27
C GLN A 31 -5.23 0.39 2.95
N LEU A 32 -6.29 -0.41 2.81
CA LEU A 32 -6.18 -1.84 2.47
C LEU A 32 -5.56 -2.04 1.09
N LEU A 33 -5.89 -1.20 0.10
CA LEU A 33 -5.30 -1.30 -1.23
C LEU A 33 -3.81 -0.97 -1.22
N MET A 34 -3.41 0.04 -0.44
CA MET A 34 -2.01 0.33 -0.14
C MET A 34 -1.32 -0.86 0.52
N GLN A 35 -1.97 -1.52 1.49
CA GLN A 35 -1.42 -2.71 2.15
C GLN A 35 -1.27 -3.90 1.17
N SER A 36 -2.25 -4.14 0.30
CA SER A 36 -2.16 -5.18 -0.74
C SER A 36 -1.02 -4.91 -1.72
N PHE A 37 -0.81 -3.64 -2.10
CA PHE A 37 0.32 -3.26 -2.94
C PHE A 37 1.66 -3.55 -2.26
N MET A 38 1.81 -3.19 -0.98
CA MET A 38 3.01 -3.52 -0.20
C MET A 38 3.22 -5.04 -0.10
N GLN A 39 2.15 -5.81 0.10
CA GLN A 39 2.23 -7.27 0.12
C GLN A 39 2.69 -7.85 -1.22
N ARG A 40 2.26 -7.27 -2.36
CA ARG A 40 2.74 -7.67 -3.69
C ARG A 40 4.25 -7.49 -3.83
N ILE A 41 4.82 -6.42 -3.28
CA ILE A 41 6.28 -6.18 -3.30
C ILE A 41 7.00 -7.29 -2.52
N VAL A 42 6.54 -7.61 -1.32
CA VAL A 42 7.10 -8.69 -0.49
C VAL A 42 6.99 -10.04 -1.19
N ASN A 43 5.83 -10.34 -1.78
CA ASN A 43 5.61 -11.57 -2.52
C ASN A 43 6.49 -11.68 -3.78
N GLY A 44 6.86 -10.54 -4.38
CA GLY A 44 7.79 -10.46 -5.51
C GLY A 44 9.28 -10.59 -5.12
N GLY A 45 9.58 -10.88 -3.86
CA GLY A 45 10.94 -10.98 -3.33
C GLY A 45 11.56 -9.65 -2.88
N GLY A 46 10.82 -8.55 -2.94
CA GLY A 46 11.24 -7.26 -2.39
C GLY A 46 11.17 -7.25 -0.86
N ARG A 47 11.80 -6.26 -0.23
CA ARG A 47 11.81 -6.14 1.25
C ARG A 47 11.30 -4.78 1.69
N ILE A 48 10.48 -4.77 2.74
CA ILE A 48 9.96 -3.56 3.36
C ILE A 48 10.42 -3.52 4.81
N GLU A 49 11.21 -2.52 5.16
CA GLU A 49 11.57 -2.21 6.54
C GLU A 49 10.63 -1.13 7.11
N ARG A 50 10.43 -1.18 8.43
CA ARG A 50 9.50 -0.31 9.15
C ARG A 50 10.21 0.32 10.32
N GLU A 51 10.09 1.63 10.44
CA GLU A 51 10.60 2.38 11.59
C GLU A 51 9.46 3.13 12.27
N TYR A 52 9.28 2.90 13.58
CA TYR A 52 8.28 3.62 14.35
C TYR A 52 8.92 4.83 15.05
N GLY A 53 8.52 6.03 14.63
CA GLY A 53 8.95 7.28 15.25
C GLY A 53 8.22 7.52 16.57
N LEU A 54 8.73 6.96 17.66
CA LEU A 54 8.17 7.15 19.01
C LEU A 54 8.04 8.64 19.34
N GLY A 55 6.87 9.06 19.84
CA GLY A 55 6.54 10.46 20.11
C GLY A 55 6.06 11.28 18.89
N ARG A 56 6.27 10.80 17.66
CA ARG A 56 5.79 11.45 16.42
C ARG A 56 4.55 10.79 15.81
N LYS A 57 4.14 9.62 16.32
CA LYS A 57 3.00 8.83 15.83
C LYS A 57 3.04 8.54 14.32
N ARG A 58 4.23 8.52 13.71
CA ARG A 58 4.48 8.16 12.31
C ARG A 58 5.20 6.82 12.24
N THR A 59 4.82 6.01 11.27
CA THR A 59 5.60 4.85 10.84
C THR A 59 6.19 5.15 9.48
N ASP A 60 7.50 5.07 9.38
CA ASP A 60 8.24 5.19 8.13
C ASP A 60 8.44 3.82 7.50
N LEU A 61 8.38 3.80 6.17
CA LEU A 61 8.54 2.61 5.36
C LEU A 61 9.72 2.79 4.42
N LEU A 62 10.65 1.83 4.45
CA LEU A 62 11.75 1.75 3.51
C LEU A 62 11.55 0.53 2.61
N ILE A 63 11.61 0.71 1.30
CA ILE A 63 11.51 -0.37 0.32
C ILE A 63 12.90 -0.61 -0.28
N LEU A 64 13.38 -1.85 -0.18
CA LEU A 64 14.69 -2.32 -0.64
C LEU A 64 14.54 -3.23 -1.87
#